data_AF-A0AA41UYA1-F1
#
_entry.id   AF-A0AA41UYA1-F1
#
_cell.length_a   1.000
_cell.length_b   1.000
_cell.length_c   1.000
_cell.angle_alpha   90.00
_cell.angle_beta   90.00
_cell.angle_gamma   90.00
#
_symmetry.space_group_name_H-M   'P 1'
#
loop_
_entity.id
_entity.type
_entity.pdbx_description
1 polymer ?
#
loop_
_entity_poly.entity_id
_entity_poly.type
_entity_poly.pdbx_seq_one_letter_code
_entity_poly.pdbx_strand_id
1 'polypeptide(L)'
;KKKSTTHVRNTGGAIVAAAAIKISEKSYPRRRRRRRRRNQETVDSLINTPLIRINSLSEATGCQILAKAEFLNPGGSVKDRVAVKIIEEALDSGELGEW
;
A
#
# COMPACT_ATOMS: atom_id res chain seq x y z
N LYS A 1 -42.34 60.25 -7.39
CA LYS A 1 -40.93 60.64 -7.66
C LYS A 1 -40.05 59.42 -7.32
N LYS A 2 -39.60 58.62 -8.30
CA LYS A 2 -38.20 58.52 -8.84
C LYS A 2 -37.12 58.48 -7.73
N LYS A 3 -36.08 57.63 -7.65
CA LYS A 3 -35.52 56.41 -8.31
C LYS A 3 -34.25 56.06 -7.48
N SER A 4 -33.64 54.88 -7.69
CA SER A 4 -32.30 54.39 -7.24
C SER A 4 -32.40 53.22 -6.26
N THR A 5 -32.55 51.94 -6.62
CA THR A 5 -31.80 51.06 -7.54
C THR A 5 -30.28 51.08 -7.37
N THR A 6 -29.78 50.18 -6.52
CA THR A 6 -28.43 49.59 -6.65
C THR A 6 -28.59 48.09 -6.88
N HIS A 7 -28.16 47.67 -8.07
CA HIS A 7 -28.10 46.28 -8.52
C HIS A 7 -27.01 45.52 -7.78
N VAL A 8 -27.33 44.36 -7.20
CA VAL A 8 -26.33 43.29 -7.01
C VAL A 8 -26.69 42.19 -7.99
N ARG A 9 -25.85 42.04 -9.03
CA ARG A 9 -26.06 41.12 -10.14
C ARG A 9 -25.82 39.69 -9.69
N ASN A 10 -26.71 38.80 -10.11
CA ASN A 10 -26.52 37.36 -10.11
C ASN A 10 -25.72 36.96 -11.37
N THR A 11 -24.55 36.37 -11.18
CA THR A 11 -23.84 35.51 -12.16
C THR A 11 -23.11 34.48 -11.29
N GLY A 12 -23.61 33.26 -11.12
CA GLY A 12 -23.58 32.25 -12.16
C GLY A 12 -22.23 31.53 -12.17
N GLY A 13 -22.20 30.28 -11.70
CA GLY A 13 -21.30 29.26 -12.21
C GLY A 13 -19.85 29.22 -11.72
N ALA A 14 -19.59 28.22 -10.87
CA ALA A 14 -18.56 27.18 -11.05
C ALA A 14 -17.05 27.53 -11.01
N ILE A 15 -16.29 26.48 -10.66
CA ILE A 15 -14.85 26.25 -10.88
C ILE A 15 -13.97 26.77 -9.73
N VAL A 16 -13.71 25.95 -8.71
CA VAL A 16 -12.60 24.96 -8.60
C VAL A 16 -11.21 25.62 -8.58
N ALA A 17 -10.40 25.15 -7.61
CA ALA A 17 -8.93 25.18 -7.54
C ALA A 17 -8.30 26.15 -6.52
N ALA A 18 -8.02 25.61 -5.33
CA ALA A 18 -6.76 25.88 -4.62
C ALA A 18 -6.46 24.80 -3.53
N ALA A 19 -6.80 23.54 -3.75
CA ALA A 19 -6.20 22.45 -2.96
C ALA A 19 -4.90 22.06 -3.65
N ALA A 20 -3.83 22.81 -3.34
CA ALA A 20 -2.48 22.48 -3.74
C ALA A 20 -2.00 21.23 -2.98
N ILE A 21 -2.39 20.04 -3.42
CA ILE A 21 -1.68 18.80 -3.10
C ILE A 21 -1.04 18.33 -4.41
N LYS A 22 0.17 18.85 -4.60
CA LYS A 22 1.08 18.47 -5.66
C LYS A 22 1.79 17.19 -5.22
N ILE A 23 1.24 16.03 -5.57
CA ILE A 23 1.98 14.75 -5.68
C ILE A 23 1.56 14.16 -7.04
N SER A 24 2.12 14.69 -8.13
CA SER A 24 3.35 14.20 -8.77
C SER A 24 3.16 12.79 -9.34
N GLU A 25 3.01 12.77 -10.67
CA GLU A 25 2.90 11.64 -11.59
C GLU A 25 3.95 10.53 -11.36
N LYS A 26 3.57 9.24 -11.38
CA LYS A 26 4.05 8.24 -12.37
C LYS A 26 3.69 6.79 -12.07
N SER A 27 3.12 6.15 -13.11
CA SER A 27 3.21 4.74 -13.55
C SER A 27 3.34 3.62 -12.52
N TYR A 28 2.22 2.97 -12.21
CA TYR A 28 2.22 1.59 -11.69
C TYR A 28 2.48 0.61 -12.84
N PRO A 29 3.51 -0.27 -12.76
CA PRO A 29 3.87 -1.14 -13.85
C PRO A 29 2.77 -2.17 -14.17
N ARG A 30 2.53 -2.40 -15.47
CA ARG A 30 1.59 -3.38 -16.01
C ARG A 30 1.90 -4.79 -15.48
N ARG A 31 0.87 -5.49 -14.98
CA ARG A 31 0.90 -6.94 -14.65
C ARG A 31 1.53 -7.74 -15.79
N ARG A 32 2.80 -8.13 -15.65
CA ARG A 32 3.37 -9.24 -16.43
C ARG A 32 2.91 -10.54 -15.76
N ARG A 33 1.99 -11.27 -16.40
CA ARG A 33 1.68 -12.66 -16.03
C ARG A 33 2.96 -13.49 -16.22
N ARG A 34 3.74 -13.67 -15.16
CA ARG A 34 4.87 -14.61 -15.15
C ARG A 34 4.32 -16.03 -15.04
N ARG A 35 4.78 -16.91 -15.93
CA ARG A 35 4.50 -18.35 -15.95
C ARG A 35 4.73 -18.95 -14.55
N ARG A 36 3.80 -19.80 -14.11
CA ARG A 36 3.93 -20.63 -12.89
C ARG A 36 5.23 -21.42 -12.98
N ARG A 37 6.27 -21.00 -12.26
CA ARG A 37 7.35 -21.88 -11.85
C ARG A 37 6.85 -22.63 -10.61
N ARG A 38 7.08 -23.94 -10.56
CA ARG A 38 6.91 -24.73 -9.33
C ARG A 38 7.88 -24.12 -8.31
N ASN A 39 7.35 -23.64 -7.20
CA ASN A 39 8.12 -22.92 -6.20
C ASN A 39 8.78 -23.95 -5.27
N GLN A 40 10.11 -23.91 -5.14
CA GLN A 40 10.76 -24.31 -3.90
C GLN A 40 10.45 -23.16 -2.90
N GLU A 41 9.39 -23.32 -2.09
CA GLU A 41 8.97 -22.31 -1.11
C GLU A 41 9.77 -22.54 0.18
N THR A 42 11.00 -22.04 0.17
CA THR A 42 11.98 -22.37 1.20
C THR A 42 12.58 -21.07 1.69
N VAL A 43 12.03 -20.50 2.77
CA VAL A 43 12.52 -19.29 3.50
C VAL A 43 12.58 -17.97 2.71
N ASP A 44 13.10 -17.94 1.48
CA ASP A 44 13.23 -16.77 0.61
C ASP A 44 11.89 -16.05 0.33
N SER A 45 10.79 -16.82 0.31
CA SER A 45 9.44 -16.28 0.11
C SER A 45 8.99 -15.38 1.26
N LEU A 46 9.55 -15.55 2.47
CA LEU A 46 9.25 -14.69 3.62
C LEU A 46 9.65 -13.25 3.35
N ILE A 47 10.69 -12.99 2.56
CA ILE A 47 11.24 -11.64 2.41
C ILE A 47 10.41 -10.77 1.45
N ASN A 48 9.68 -11.37 0.50
CA ASN A 48 9.13 -10.65 -0.65
C ASN A 48 7.59 -10.61 -0.71
N THR A 49 6.97 -10.14 0.37
CA THR A 49 5.52 -9.89 0.40
C THR A 49 5.19 -8.58 -0.35
N PRO A 50 4.14 -8.56 -1.18
CA PRO A 50 3.82 -7.39 -2.00
C PRO A 50 3.22 -6.24 -1.18
N LEU A 51 3.47 -5.01 -1.63
CA LEU A 51 2.71 -3.83 -1.24
C LEU A 51 1.51 -3.65 -2.18
N ILE A 52 0.32 -3.60 -1.63
CA ILE A 52 -0.95 -3.51 -2.36
C ILE A 52 -1.63 -2.20 -2.01
N ARG A 53 -2.00 -1.39 -3.02
CA ARG A 53 -2.75 -0.16 -2.79
C ARG A 53 -4.18 -0.46 -2.35
N ILE A 54 -4.63 0.22 -1.29
CA ILE A 54 -6.04 0.19 -0.88
C ILE A 54 -6.76 1.39 -1.52
N ASN A 55 -7.50 1.14 -2.59
CA ASN A 55 -8.14 2.21 -3.36
C ASN A 55 -9.17 3.00 -2.54
N SER A 56 -10.09 2.30 -1.86
CA SER A 56 -11.17 2.93 -1.08
C SER A 56 -10.65 3.88 0.01
N LEU A 57 -9.69 3.43 0.82
CA LEU A 57 -9.09 4.26 1.87
C LEU A 57 -8.26 5.39 1.28
N SER A 58 -7.54 5.13 0.19
CA SER A 58 -6.73 6.18 -0.45
C SER A 58 -7.60 7.29 -1.05
N GLU A 59 -8.75 6.94 -1.63
CA GLU A 59 -9.72 7.90 -2.17
C GLU A 59 -10.43 8.67 -1.07
N ALA A 60 -10.84 7.99 0.02
CA ALA A 60 -11.50 8.62 1.15
C ALA A 60 -10.62 9.63 1.91
N THR A 61 -9.30 9.41 1.93
CA THR A 61 -8.35 10.24 2.69
C THR A 61 -7.57 11.23 1.83
N GLY A 62 -7.58 11.06 0.51
CA GLY A 62 -6.68 11.80 -0.40
C GLY A 62 -5.20 11.40 -0.29
N CYS A 63 -4.87 10.44 0.58
CA CYS A 63 -3.51 9.96 0.82
C CYS A 63 -3.25 8.64 0.09
N GLN A 64 -1.98 8.31 -0.19
CA GLN A 64 -1.62 6.99 -0.71
C GLN A 64 -1.53 5.96 0.42
N ILE A 65 -2.50 5.06 0.50
CA ILE A 65 -2.53 3.99 1.50
C ILE A 65 -2.17 2.66 0.84
N LEU A 66 -1.11 2.03 1.38
CA LEU A 66 -0.59 0.74 0.94
C LEU A 66 -0.67 -0.29 2.08
N ALA A 67 -1.05 -1.51 1.75
CA ALA A 67 -1.03 -2.66 2.64
C ALA A 67 0.16 -3.57 2.30
N LYS A 68 0.92 -3.98 3.31
CA LYS A 68 1.94 -5.03 3.18
C LYS A 68 1.27 -6.39 3.41
N ALA A 69 1.24 -7.23 2.39
CA ALA A 69 0.49 -8.49 2.42
C ALA A 69 1.27 -9.63 3.13
N GLU A 70 1.59 -9.47 4.41
CA GLU A 70 2.32 -10.48 5.21
C GLU A 70 1.55 -11.79 5.42
N PHE A 71 0.23 -11.79 5.21
CA PHE A 71 -0.57 -13.02 5.21
C PHE A 71 -0.23 -13.97 4.04
N LEU A 72 0.58 -13.53 3.08
CA LEU A 72 1.09 -14.34 1.97
C LEU A 72 2.40 -15.06 2.30
N ASN A 73 2.93 -14.90 3.51
CA ASN A 73 4.01 -15.76 3.99
C ASN A 73 3.49 -17.22 4.08
N PRO A 74 4.35 -18.26 3.98
CA PRO A 74 3.93 -19.67 3.94
C PRO A 74 3.11 -20.14 5.15
N GLY A 75 3.41 -19.64 6.34
CA GLY A 75 2.65 -19.86 7.58
C GLY A 75 1.47 -18.90 7.77
N GLY A 76 1.21 -18.03 6.78
CA GLY A 76 0.02 -17.18 6.70
C GLY A 76 0.08 -15.93 7.58
N SER A 77 1.23 -15.61 8.16
CA SER A 77 1.34 -14.47 9.06
C SER A 77 2.72 -13.81 9.04
N VAL A 78 2.79 -12.62 9.65
CA VAL A 78 4.08 -11.92 9.85
C VAL A 78 5.03 -12.67 10.78
N LYS A 79 4.51 -13.57 11.63
CA LYS A 79 5.29 -14.28 12.65
C LYS A 79 6.30 -15.24 12.05
N ASP A 80 6.06 -15.69 10.82
CA ASP A 80 6.94 -16.63 10.11
C ASP A 80 8.37 -16.11 9.99
N ARG A 81 8.54 -14.78 9.83
CA ARG A 81 9.87 -14.14 9.79
C ARG A 81 10.62 -14.27 11.11
N VAL A 82 9.92 -14.07 12.22
CA VAL A 82 10.50 -14.11 13.57
C VAL A 82 10.77 -15.55 13.95
N ALA A 83 9.87 -16.48 13.60
CA ALA A 83 10.04 -17.90 13.86
C ALA A 83 11.33 -18.45 13.22
N VAL A 84 11.62 -18.09 11.95
CA VAL A 84 12.87 -18.48 11.30
C VAL A 84 14.08 -17.95 12.06
N LYS A 85 14.07 -16.68 12.47
CA LYS A 85 15.21 -16.09 13.19
C LYS A 85 15.44 -16.72 14.55
N ILE A 86 14.38 -17.01 15.31
CA ILE A 86 14.50 -17.70 16.60
C ILE A 86 15.13 -19.08 16.43
N ILE A 87 14.71 -19.83 15.41
CA ILE A 87 15.25 -21.18 15.16
C ILE A 87 16.71 -21.09 14.70
N GLU A 88 17.04 -20.19 13.77
CA GLU A 88 18.42 -19.95 13.33
C GLU A 88 19.34 -19.58 14.50
N GLU A 89 18.91 -18.65 15.36
CA GLU A 89 19.67 -18.22 16.53
C GLU A 89 19.89 -19.35 17.53
N ALA A 90 18.86 -20.16 17.79
CA ALA A 90 18.95 -21.28 18.72
C ALA A 90 19.81 -22.44 18.18
N LEU A 91 19.84 -22.65 16.85
CA LEU A 91 20.76 -23.59 16.21
C LEU A 91 22.21 -23.06 16.28
N ASP A 92 22.42 -21.78 15.98
CA ASP A 92 23.73 -21.15 16.00
C ASP A 92 24.32 -21.07 17.42
N SER A 93 23.49 -20.87 18.44
CA SER A 93 23.90 -20.85 19.86
C SER A 93 24.12 -22.24 20.44
N GLY A 94 23.67 -23.29 19.73
CA GLY A 94 23.67 -24.67 20.22
C GLY A 94 22.61 -24.96 21.29
N GLU A 95 21.65 -24.04 21.51
CA GLU A 95 20.48 -24.29 22.37
C GLU A 95 19.53 -25.33 21.75
N LEU A 96 19.45 -25.36 20.42
CA LEU A 96 18.85 -26.44 19.66
C LEU A 96 19.96 -27.31 19.08
N GLY A 97 20.01 -28.58 19.49
CA GLY A 97 20.90 -29.57 18.90
C GLY A 97 20.43 -30.01 17.50
N GLU A 98 21.37 -30.46 16.69
CA GLU A 98 21.09 -31.23 15.47
C GLU A 98 20.59 -32.62 15.89
N TRP A 99 19.38 -33.01 15.48
CA TRP A 99 18.76 -34.31 15.77
C TRP A 99 18.82 -35.25 14.57
#